data_AF-A0A0F9AZM9-F1
#
_entry.id   AF-A0A0F9AZM9-F1
#
_cell.length_a   1.000
_cell.length_b   1.000
_cell.length_c   1.000
_cell.angle_alpha   90.00
_cell.angle_beta   90.00
_cell.angle_gamma   90.00
#
_symmetry.space_group_name_H-M   'P 1'
#
loop_
_entity.id
_entity.type
_entity.pdbx_description
1 polymer ?
#
loop_
_entity_poly.entity_id
_entity_poly.type
_entity_poly.pdbx_seq_one_letter_code
_entity_poly.pdbx_strand_id
1 'polypeptide(L)'
;RVSEVMNETPDYDKSAEPEAHKTSHQDSGSDEVDVSGLSGLLADPQHVITSEVKAVKVDDFASPDDNTDLDSSTSKHGFLPKLSGVVNEFLNSQGGWSVPQLSLFLSYGVAWNQTNSNPSLARFGNLAGFPAGISPGNTKLPIHSLIRRCILNDSGNVVYYLDALDSTQKELGGASNLDGSDGQVMVEIPKFYYKYAYNANIHTWEISLTQLDDYILHPAFLKNNVEVDYRYIGAYEGVGYDYSVSDYIDHANVAATGWSGTTIDTSNDILSSVNNKNPITDHTRSEFRLIAANRGTGWRQLDFYLLSAIQLLYLIEYAHFNSQNSIGPGRVGLSNGTWVNGSYISEGGLSNSDGNRSNSVSYSGDADNAEAEFVYMTYRGIENFFGNIWKWVDGIN
;
A
#
# COMPACT_ATOMS: atom_id res chain seq x y z
N ARG A 1 -35.29 -138.77 45.32
CA ARG A 1 -36.59 -139.37 45.67
C ARG A 1 -37.09 -138.67 46.92
N VAL A 2 -38.30 -138.10 46.84
CA VAL A 2 -39.28 -137.95 47.96
C VAL A 2 -38.91 -136.89 49.02
N SER A 3 -39.75 -135.96 49.47
CA SER A 3 -41.09 -135.45 49.16
C SER A 3 -41.40 -134.39 50.22
N GLU A 4 -42.21 -133.38 49.86
CA GLU A 4 -43.25 -132.77 50.71
C GLU A 4 -42.83 -132.08 52.04
N VAL A 5 -43.52 -131.10 52.61
CA VAL A 5 -44.69 -130.26 52.29
C VAL A 5 -44.65 -129.10 53.31
N MET A 6 -45.21 -127.97 52.90
CA MET A 6 -45.36 -126.73 53.68
C MET A 6 -46.22 -126.90 54.94
N ASN A 7 -45.97 -126.08 55.96
CA ASN A 7 -47.00 -125.21 56.60
C ASN A 7 -46.34 -124.31 57.67
N GLU A 8 -46.34 -123.00 57.44
CA GLU A 8 -47.29 -122.01 57.99
C GLU A 8 -46.91 -121.54 59.40
N THR A 9 -46.54 -120.26 59.54
CA THR A 9 -47.33 -119.29 60.34
C THR A 9 -46.76 -117.86 60.18
N PRO A 10 -47.64 -116.85 60.30
CA PRO A 10 -47.45 -115.48 59.79
C PRO A 10 -46.69 -114.61 60.78
N ASP A 11 -46.19 -113.44 60.35
CA ASP A 11 -46.46 -112.19 61.06
C ASP A 11 -45.82 -110.96 60.38
N TYR A 12 -46.70 -110.06 59.98
CA TYR A 12 -46.59 -108.61 59.87
C TYR A 12 -45.26 -108.00 59.40
N ASP A 13 -45.01 -108.07 58.09
CA ASP A 13 -44.21 -107.03 57.44
C ASP A 13 -45.16 -105.93 56.93
N LYS A 14 -45.49 -104.96 57.81
CA LYS A 14 -45.85 -103.62 57.31
C LYS A 14 -44.56 -102.87 57.05
N SER A 15 -43.90 -103.22 55.95
CA SER A 15 -43.01 -102.30 55.28
C SER A 15 -43.87 -101.25 54.58
N ALA A 16 -44.12 -100.11 55.24
CA ALA A 16 -44.52 -98.90 54.53
C ALA A 16 -43.23 -98.25 54.01
N GLU A 17 -42.70 -98.82 52.92
CA GLU A 17 -41.74 -98.10 52.08
C GLU A 17 -42.46 -96.87 51.49
N PRO A 18 -41.81 -95.69 51.47
CA PRO A 18 -42.46 -94.43 51.17
C PRO A 18 -42.84 -94.36 49.69
N GLU A 19 -44.12 -94.14 49.40
CA GLU A 19 -44.55 -93.90 48.02
C GLU A 19 -44.02 -92.54 47.53
N ALA A 20 -43.41 -92.56 46.36
CA ALA A 20 -42.87 -91.39 45.71
C ALA A 20 -43.95 -90.32 45.51
N HIS A 21 -43.58 -89.06 45.75
CA HIS A 21 -44.43 -87.91 45.46
C HIS A 21 -44.93 -87.97 44.01
N LYS A 22 -46.17 -87.55 43.77
CA LYS A 22 -46.70 -87.45 42.41
C LYS A 22 -45.82 -86.52 41.59
N THR A 23 -45.41 -86.99 40.41
CA THR A 23 -44.54 -86.28 39.46
C THR A 23 -45.29 -85.29 38.56
N SER A 24 -46.54 -84.94 38.87
CA SER A 24 -47.31 -83.94 38.11
C SER A 24 -48.45 -83.29 38.91
N HIS A 25 -48.71 -82.02 38.61
CA HIS A 25 -49.82 -81.24 39.16
C HIS A 25 -51.14 -81.50 38.42
N GLN A 26 -52.27 -81.15 39.05
CA GLN A 26 -53.64 -81.52 38.61
C GLN A 26 -54.09 -81.04 37.22
N ASP A 27 -53.34 -80.15 36.56
CA ASP A 27 -53.58 -79.74 35.16
C ASP A 27 -52.40 -80.05 34.22
N SER A 28 -51.52 -80.98 34.61
CA SER A 28 -50.42 -81.52 33.79
C SER A 28 -49.40 -80.49 33.26
N GLY A 29 -49.31 -79.31 33.87
CA GLY A 29 -48.18 -78.40 33.67
C GLY A 29 -46.95 -78.88 34.45
N SER A 30 -45.78 -78.88 33.81
CA SER A 30 -44.51 -79.29 34.43
C SER A 30 -44.15 -78.40 35.62
N ASP A 31 -43.68 -79.03 36.70
CA ASP A 31 -43.09 -78.34 37.85
C ASP A 31 -41.74 -77.73 37.48
N GLU A 32 -41.72 -76.43 37.23
CA GLU A 32 -40.50 -75.64 37.35
C GLU A 32 -40.88 -74.16 37.47
N VAL A 33 -40.58 -73.51 38.60
CA VAL A 33 -40.31 -72.08 38.55
C VAL A 33 -38.87 -71.96 38.08
N ASP A 34 -38.68 -72.23 36.78
CA ASP A 34 -37.42 -72.02 36.11
C ASP A 34 -37.26 -70.53 35.81
N VAL A 35 -36.39 -69.87 36.57
CA VAL A 35 -35.99 -68.47 36.30
C VAL A 35 -34.82 -68.39 35.32
N SER A 36 -34.29 -69.51 34.83
CA SER A 36 -33.21 -69.54 33.84
C SER A 36 -33.64 -68.96 32.49
N GLY A 37 -34.94 -68.88 32.22
CA GLY A 37 -35.57 -68.13 31.12
C GLY A 37 -36.10 -66.74 31.49
N LEU A 38 -36.14 -66.37 32.78
CA LEU A 38 -36.39 -64.99 33.20
C LEU A 38 -35.08 -64.21 33.06
N SER A 39 -34.80 -63.75 31.84
CA SER A 39 -33.81 -62.69 31.61
C SER A 39 -34.34 -61.39 32.24
N GLY A 40 -34.13 -61.23 33.54
CA GLY A 40 -34.70 -60.11 34.29
C GLY A 40 -34.49 -60.17 35.79
N LEU A 41 -33.26 -59.82 36.20
CA LEU A 41 -32.99 -58.99 37.38
C LEU A 41 -33.08 -59.64 38.78
N LEU A 42 -32.00 -60.31 39.19
CA LEU A 42 -31.58 -60.30 40.59
C LEU A 42 -30.08 -59.98 40.80
N ALA A 43 -29.31 -59.75 39.73
CA ALA A 43 -27.86 -59.53 39.82
C ALA A 43 -27.35 -58.22 39.19
N ASP A 44 -28.17 -57.50 38.43
CA ASP A 44 -27.75 -56.24 37.81
C ASP A 44 -28.35 -55.03 38.55
N PRO A 45 -27.54 -53.99 38.83
CA PRO A 45 -28.05 -52.71 39.31
C PRO A 45 -29.17 -52.24 38.39
N GLN A 46 -30.36 -52.01 38.97
CA GLN A 46 -31.40 -51.23 38.31
C GLN A 46 -30.72 -49.94 37.85
N HIS A 47 -30.67 -49.69 36.54
CA HIS A 47 -29.94 -48.56 35.98
C HIS A 47 -30.50 -47.26 36.58
N VAL A 48 -29.91 -46.82 37.69
CA VAL A 48 -30.24 -45.57 38.32
C VAL A 48 -29.64 -44.53 37.38
N ILE A 49 -30.50 -43.90 36.57
CA ILE A 49 -30.13 -42.76 35.71
C ILE A 49 -29.82 -41.54 36.61
N THR A 50 -28.91 -41.67 37.57
CA THR A 50 -28.57 -40.57 38.49
C THR A 50 -27.07 -40.33 38.59
N SER A 51 -26.26 -40.78 37.63
CA SER A 51 -24.84 -40.39 37.64
C SER A 51 -24.17 -40.01 36.32
N GLU A 52 -24.65 -40.31 35.10
CA GLU A 52 -23.74 -40.17 33.92
C GLU A 52 -24.27 -39.59 32.59
N VAL A 53 -25.37 -38.84 32.53
CA VAL A 53 -25.59 -37.98 31.34
C VAL A 53 -26.23 -36.64 31.70
N LYS A 54 -25.41 -35.68 32.13
CA LYS A 54 -25.72 -34.26 31.91
C LYS A 54 -24.49 -33.53 31.37
N ALA A 55 -24.09 -33.88 30.15
CA ALA A 55 -23.53 -32.88 29.24
C ALA A 55 -24.71 -32.05 28.70
N VAL A 56 -25.24 -31.20 29.57
CA VAL A 56 -26.18 -30.12 29.24
C VAL A 56 -25.51 -29.25 28.18
N LYS A 57 -26.24 -28.89 27.10
CA LYS A 57 -25.81 -27.79 26.24
C LYS A 57 -25.78 -26.54 27.11
N VAL A 58 -24.61 -25.96 27.24
CA VAL A 58 -24.34 -25.03 28.34
C VAL A 58 -25.12 -23.73 28.20
N ASP A 59 -25.36 -23.27 26.98
CA ASP A 59 -25.96 -21.96 26.69
C ASP A 59 -27.49 -21.91 26.81
N ASP A 60 -28.18 -23.05 26.92
CA ASP A 60 -29.63 -23.08 26.65
C ASP A 60 -30.41 -24.18 27.39
N PHE A 61 -31.09 -23.80 28.46
CA PHE A 61 -32.31 -24.52 28.86
C PHE A 61 -33.60 -23.71 28.72
N ALA A 62 -33.54 -22.49 28.17
CA ALA A 62 -34.76 -21.74 27.83
C ALA A 62 -34.50 -20.50 26.96
N SER A 63 -33.39 -19.81 27.15
CA SER A 63 -33.03 -18.59 26.43
C SER A 63 -31.51 -18.49 26.37
N PRO A 64 -30.93 -18.16 25.20
CA PRO A 64 -29.48 -17.98 25.08
C PRO A 64 -29.04 -16.92 26.10
N ASP A 65 -28.14 -17.30 26.99
CA ASP A 65 -27.58 -16.41 27.99
C ASP A 65 -26.36 -15.65 27.42
N ASP A 66 -25.93 -14.61 28.12
CA ASP A 66 -24.82 -13.72 27.76
C ASP A 66 -23.46 -14.24 28.27
N ASN A 67 -23.21 -15.55 28.20
CA ASN A 67 -21.98 -16.17 28.68
C ASN A 67 -21.12 -16.67 27.53
N THR A 68 -19.84 -16.29 27.53
CA THR A 68 -18.81 -16.65 26.55
C THR A 68 -18.29 -18.08 26.73
N ASP A 69 -19.14 -19.01 27.17
CA ASP A 69 -18.70 -20.36 27.47
C ASP A 69 -18.75 -21.27 26.24
N LEU A 70 -17.83 -22.24 26.23
CA LEU A 70 -17.63 -23.16 25.12
C LEU A 70 -17.37 -22.48 23.76
N ASP A 71 -16.87 -21.24 23.73
CA ASP A 71 -16.45 -20.56 22.51
C ASP A 71 -15.42 -21.37 21.71
N SER A 72 -15.49 -21.23 20.39
CA SER A 72 -14.51 -21.80 19.47
C SER A 72 -13.11 -21.24 19.74
N SER A 73 -12.11 -22.11 19.68
CA SER A 73 -10.70 -21.74 19.86
C SER A 73 -9.82 -22.51 18.88
N THR A 74 -8.53 -22.17 18.84
CA THR A 74 -7.54 -22.92 18.06
C THR A 74 -7.37 -24.38 18.48
N SER A 75 -7.91 -24.76 19.64
CA SER A 75 -7.80 -26.11 20.21
C SER A 75 -9.12 -26.90 20.25
N LYS A 76 -10.28 -26.23 20.07
CA LYS A 76 -11.62 -26.82 20.23
C LYS A 76 -12.64 -26.15 19.30
N HIS A 77 -13.50 -26.95 18.67
CA HIS A 77 -14.54 -26.50 17.73
C HIS A 77 -15.81 -25.92 18.39
N GLY A 78 -15.68 -25.11 19.45
CA GLY A 78 -16.78 -24.56 20.25
C GLY A 78 -17.84 -23.70 19.51
N PHE A 79 -18.70 -23.00 20.26
CA PHE A 79 -19.73 -22.10 19.74
C PHE A 79 -19.13 -20.80 19.17
N LEU A 80 -19.96 -20.06 18.42
CA LEU A 80 -19.58 -18.73 17.95
C LEU A 80 -19.49 -17.77 19.15
N PRO A 81 -18.36 -17.07 19.36
CA PRO A 81 -18.26 -16.06 20.40
C PRO A 81 -19.35 -15.00 20.26
N LYS A 82 -19.82 -14.46 21.38
CA LYS A 82 -20.81 -13.40 21.40
C LYS A 82 -20.39 -12.23 20.48
N LEU A 83 -21.34 -11.74 19.68
CA LEU A 83 -21.13 -10.57 18.81
C LEU A 83 -20.72 -9.35 19.64
N SER A 84 -19.68 -8.62 19.20
CA SER A 84 -19.18 -7.45 19.92
C SER A 84 -20.10 -6.23 19.85
N GLY A 85 -21.06 -6.20 18.91
CA GLY A 85 -21.90 -5.04 18.64
C GLY A 85 -21.19 -3.92 17.87
N VAL A 86 -19.93 -4.12 17.47
CA VAL A 86 -19.15 -3.18 16.65
C VAL A 86 -19.28 -3.59 15.18
N VAL A 87 -19.77 -2.68 14.34
CA VAL A 87 -20.08 -2.96 12.92
C VAL A 87 -18.84 -3.33 12.08
N ASN A 88 -17.64 -2.91 12.51
CA ASN A 88 -16.41 -3.01 11.74
C ASN A 88 -15.41 -4.05 12.29
N GLU A 89 -15.85 -4.93 13.18
CA GLU A 89 -15.03 -6.02 13.72
C GLU A 89 -15.37 -7.37 13.08
N PHE A 90 -14.36 -8.23 12.97
CA PHE A 90 -14.48 -9.58 12.39
C PHE A 90 -13.85 -10.59 13.33
N LEU A 91 -14.39 -11.80 13.37
CA LEU A 91 -13.84 -12.88 14.17
C LEU A 91 -12.56 -13.40 13.50
N ASN A 92 -11.43 -13.34 14.20
CA ASN A 92 -10.15 -13.85 13.72
C ASN A 92 -10.02 -15.38 13.93
N SER A 93 -9.00 -15.98 13.31
CA SER A 93 -8.73 -17.42 13.43
C SER A 93 -8.32 -17.90 14.83
N GLN A 94 -8.10 -16.98 15.76
CA GLN A 94 -7.73 -17.24 17.14
C GLN A 94 -8.95 -17.16 18.09
N GLY A 95 -10.16 -16.88 17.57
CA GLY A 95 -11.39 -16.80 18.34
C GLY A 95 -11.67 -15.42 18.97
N GLY A 96 -10.95 -14.37 18.56
CA GLY A 96 -11.16 -13.00 19.04
C GLY A 96 -11.71 -12.07 17.95
N TRP A 97 -12.54 -11.11 18.35
CA TRP A 97 -12.96 -10.01 17.46
C TRP A 97 -11.78 -9.07 17.18
N SER A 98 -11.64 -8.63 15.94
CA SER A 98 -10.56 -7.75 15.50
C SER A 98 -11.06 -6.79 14.44
N VAL A 99 -10.65 -5.53 14.55
CA VAL A 99 -10.84 -4.54 13.48
C VAL A 99 -9.75 -4.76 12.42
N PRO A 100 -10.10 -5.04 11.14
CA PRO A 100 -9.14 -5.15 10.07
C PRO A 100 -8.39 -3.82 9.96
N GLN A 101 -7.08 -3.86 10.08
CA GLN A 101 -6.22 -2.68 9.95
C GLN A 101 -6.05 -2.28 8.48
N LEU A 102 -7.14 -2.22 7.72
CA LEU A 102 -7.10 -1.96 6.28
C LEU A 102 -6.52 -0.57 5.99
N SER A 103 -6.77 0.42 6.88
CA SER A 103 -6.18 1.76 6.79
C SER A 103 -4.65 1.77 6.92
N LEU A 104 -4.04 0.85 7.70
CA LEU A 104 -2.58 0.73 7.81
C LEU A 104 -1.93 0.19 6.52
N PHE A 105 -2.70 -0.47 5.66
CA PHE A 105 -2.23 -0.92 4.33
C PHE A 105 -2.58 0.08 3.21
N LEU A 106 -3.66 0.85 3.38
CA LEU A 106 -4.15 1.82 2.39
C LEU A 106 -3.54 3.22 2.54
N SER A 107 -2.86 3.48 3.65
CA SER A 107 -2.15 4.73 3.91
C SER A 107 -0.72 4.49 4.35
N TYR A 108 0.12 5.50 4.16
CA TYR A 108 1.50 5.48 4.57
C TYR A 108 2.03 6.90 4.76
N GLY A 109 3.07 7.04 5.57
CA GLY A 109 3.47 8.36 6.02
C GLY A 109 4.74 8.38 6.85
N VAL A 110 5.04 9.57 7.37
CA VAL A 110 6.19 9.86 8.21
C VAL A 110 5.81 10.76 9.38
N ALA A 111 6.53 10.64 10.49
CA ALA A 111 6.45 11.58 11.60
C ALA A 111 7.84 11.96 12.12
N TRP A 112 7.94 13.17 12.66
CA TRP A 112 9.14 13.64 13.34
C TRP A 112 8.82 14.50 14.55
N ASN A 113 9.77 14.54 15.47
CA ASN A 113 9.70 15.42 16.63
C ASN A 113 10.41 16.75 16.32
N GLN A 114 9.68 17.87 16.39
CA GLN A 114 10.19 19.21 16.10
C GLN A 114 11.32 19.66 17.03
N THR A 115 11.47 19.07 18.22
CA THR A 115 12.52 19.45 19.17
C THR A 115 13.89 18.89 18.79
N ASN A 116 13.96 17.97 17.83
CA ASN A 116 15.21 17.47 17.29
C ASN A 116 15.61 18.33 16.10
N SER A 117 16.79 18.97 16.17
CA SER A 117 17.33 19.82 15.10
C SER A 117 17.76 19.03 13.86
N ASN A 118 17.96 17.71 13.98
CA ASN A 118 18.22 16.80 12.87
C ASN A 118 17.44 15.49 13.07
N PRO A 119 16.10 15.51 12.89
CA PRO A 119 15.26 14.38 13.19
C PRO A 119 15.42 13.25 12.16
N SER A 120 15.57 12.03 12.65
CA SER A 120 15.25 10.84 11.85
C SER A 120 13.74 10.67 11.85
N LEU A 121 13.12 10.60 10.67
CA LEU A 121 11.68 10.46 10.53
C LEU A 121 11.28 9.01 10.77
N ALA A 122 10.27 8.80 11.61
CA ALA A 122 9.62 7.51 11.78
C ALA A 122 8.64 7.28 10.63
N ARG A 123 8.59 6.07 10.07
CA ARG A 123 7.66 5.68 9.00
C ARG A 123 6.43 4.94 9.54
N PHE A 124 5.27 5.13 8.91
CA PHE A 124 3.98 4.55 9.32
C PHE A 124 3.27 3.83 8.17
N GLY A 125 2.23 3.08 8.51
CA GLY A 125 1.41 2.33 7.57
C GLY A 125 2.24 1.31 6.79
N ASN A 126 2.07 1.27 5.46
CA ASN A 126 2.80 0.35 4.58
C ASN A 126 4.34 0.55 4.59
N LEU A 127 4.82 1.64 5.18
CA LEU A 127 6.25 1.97 5.30
C LEU A 127 6.84 1.67 6.68
N ALA A 128 6.05 1.17 7.62
CA ALA A 128 6.53 0.85 8.97
C ALA A 128 7.70 -0.15 8.93
N GLY A 129 8.75 0.13 9.69
CA GLY A 129 9.95 -0.71 9.79
C GLY A 129 10.99 -0.53 8.66
N PHE A 130 10.71 0.26 7.62
CA PHE A 130 11.71 0.60 6.61
C PHE A 130 12.69 1.66 7.11
N PRO A 131 13.98 1.59 6.74
CA PRO A 131 14.96 2.60 7.12
C PRO A 131 14.67 3.98 6.47
N ALA A 132 15.08 5.04 7.16
CA ALA A 132 15.10 6.40 6.63
C ALA A 132 16.31 6.61 5.69
N GLY A 133 16.23 7.63 4.84
CA GLY A 133 17.28 8.02 3.89
C GLY A 133 17.30 7.23 2.59
N ILE A 134 16.58 6.12 2.48
CA ILE A 134 16.48 5.30 1.27
C ILE A 134 15.02 5.12 0.83
N SER A 135 14.80 4.91 -0.47
CA SER A 135 13.48 4.58 -1.00
C SER A 135 13.09 3.14 -0.64
N PRO A 136 11.89 2.91 -0.06
CA PRO A 136 11.33 1.57 0.18
C PRO A 136 10.95 0.77 -1.07
N GLY A 137 10.99 1.41 -2.26
CA GLY A 137 10.64 0.79 -3.54
C GLY A 137 9.14 0.86 -3.88
N ASN A 138 8.83 0.72 -5.18
CA ASN A 138 7.48 0.94 -5.73
C ASN A 138 6.40 0.02 -5.13
N THR A 139 6.77 -1.20 -4.75
CA THR A 139 5.81 -2.15 -4.11
C THR A 139 5.29 -1.66 -2.76
N LYS A 140 5.98 -0.67 -2.16
CA LYS A 140 5.62 -0.05 -0.88
C LYS A 140 5.07 1.36 -1.02
N LEU A 141 5.10 1.92 -2.23
CA LEU A 141 4.71 3.30 -2.51
C LEU A 141 3.67 3.36 -3.64
N PRO A 142 2.40 2.99 -3.37
CA PRO A 142 1.33 2.94 -4.38
C PRO A 142 1.11 4.23 -5.19
N ILE A 143 1.23 5.40 -4.58
CA ILE A 143 1.10 6.68 -5.30
C ILE A 143 2.33 6.91 -6.16
N HIS A 144 3.52 6.70 -5.61
CA HIS A 144 4.78 6.92 -6.33
C HIS A 144 4.99 5.95 -7.48
N SER A 145 4.45 4.72 -7.39
CA SER A 145 4.54 3.73 -8.48
C SER A 145 3.71 4.11 -9.70
N LEU A 146 2.79 5.07 -9.57
CA LEU A 146 1.96 5.60 -10.64
C LEU A 146 2.54 6.89 -11.25
N ILE A 147 3.60 7.46 -10.67
CA ILE A 147 4.29 8.62 -11.23
C ILE A 147 5.12 8.16 -12.43
N ARG A 148 4.88 8.77 -13.59
CA ARG A 148 5.53 8.35 -14.84
C ARG A 148 5.69 9.48 -15.84
N ARG A 149 6.76 9.41 -16.62
CA ARG A 149 6.98 10.31 -17.76
C ARG A 149 6.06 9.98 -18.93
N CYS A 150 5.65 11.03 -19.63
CA CYS A 150 4.76 10.96 -20.78
C CYS A 150 5.05 12.09 -21.76
N ILE A 151 4.59 11.91 -23.00
CA ILE A 151 4.47 13.00 -23.95
C ILE A 151 3.06 13.58 -23.85
N LEU A 152 2.98 14.88 -23.56
CA LEU A 152 1.73 15.62 -23.44
C LEU A 152 1.61 16.62 -24.59
N ASN A 153 0.54 16.51 -25.38
CA ASN A 153 0.30 17.48 -26.46
C ASN A 153 -0.25 18.81 -25.92
N ASP A 154 -0.23 19.85 -26.74
CA ASP A 154 -0.68 21.20 -26.34
C ASP A 154 -2.16 21.27 -25.96
N SER A 155 -2.97 20.31 -26.40
CA SER A 155 -4.38 20.15 -25.98
C SER A 155 -4.54 19.51 -24.59
N GLY A 156 -3.44 19.16 -23.91
CA GLY A 156 -3.43 18.57 -22.58
C GLY A 156 -3.74 17.07 -22.54
N ASN A 157 -3.55 16.35 -23.65
CA ASN A 157 -3.76 14.90 -23.72
C ASN A 157 -2.41 14.18 -23.77
N VAL A 158 -2.32 13.06 -23.04
CA VAL A 158 -1.18 12.15 -23.12
C VAL A 158 -1.19 11.45 -24.47
N VAL A 159 -0.11 11.62 -25.24
CA VAL A 159 0.10 10.98 -26.54
C VAL A 159 0.61 9.55 -26.33
N TYR A 160 1.61 9.38 -25.47
CA TYR A 160 2.10 8.08 -25.00
C TYR A 160 2.92 8.22 -23.72
N TYR A 161 3.05 7.11 -22.99
CA TYR A 161 3.94 7.00 -21.83
C TYR A 161 5.34 6.55 -22.25
N LEU A 162 6.34 7.05 -21.54
CA LEU A 162 7.74 6.68 -21.73
C LEU A 162 8.07 5.44 -20.89
N ASP A 163 9.08 4.69 -21.31
CA ASP A 163 9.54 3.52 -20.57
C ASP A 163 10.08 3.92 -19.19
N ALA A 164 9.76 3.10 -18.19
CA ALA A 164 10.04 3.40 -16.80
C ALA A 164 11.54 3.36 -16.45
N LEU A 165 12.37 2.76 -17.31
CA LEU A 165 13.82 2.65 -17.14
C LEU A 165 14.58 3.51 -18.14
N ASP A 166 14.00 3.83 -19.30
CA ASP A 166 14.65 4.65 -20.33
C ASP A 166 13.63 5.51 -21.12
N SER A 167 13.66 6.82 -20.90
CA SER A 167 12.76 7.75 -21.57
C SER A 167 13.02 7.96 -23.05
N THR A 168 14.10 7.42 -23.63
CA THR A 168 14.28 7.37 -25.09
C THR A 168 13.38 6.31 -25.77
N GLN A 169 12.67 5.51 -24.96
CA GLN A 169 11.77 4.46 -25.39
C GLN A 169 10.35 4.72 -24.89
N LYS A 170 9.36 4.17 -25.61
CA LYS A 170 7.95 4.14 -25.18
C LYS A 170 7.70 2.95 -24.26
N GLU A 171 6.77 3.07 -23.33
CA GLU A 171 6.40 2.00 -22.37
C GLU A 171 5.98 0.69 -23.07
N LEU A 172 5.35 0.79 -24.25
CA LEU A 172 4.92 -0.36 -25.05
C LEU A 172 5.92 -0.76 -26.16
N GLY A 173 7.14 -0.23 -26.09
CA GLY A 173 8.20 -0.47 -27.06
C GLY A 173 8.24 0.53 -28.22
N GLY A 174 9.41 0.63 -28.84
CA GLY A 174 9.73 1.62 -29.89
C GLY A 174 10.36 2.89 -29.33
N ALA A 175 11.07 3.62 -30.19
CA ALA A 175 11.72 4.89 -29.83
C ALA A 175 10.67 5.98 -29.56
N SER A 176 10.90 6.81 -28.55
CA SER A 176 10.16 8.05 -28.30
C SER A 176 10.77 9.22 -29.04
N ASN A 177 9.98 10.23 -29.36
CA ASN A 177 10.49 11.53 -29.76
C ASN A 177 10.34 12.55 -28.62
N LEU A 178 11.46 13.15 -28.22
CA LEU A 178 11.55 14.06 -27.08
C LEU A 178 11.91 15.50 -27.50
N ASP A 179 11.99 15.78 -28.81
CA ASP A 179 12.38 17.08 -29.39
C ASP A 179 11.26 18.15 -29.36
N GLY A 180 10.07 17.78 -28.89
CA GLY A 180 8.88 18.62 -28.83
C GLY A 180 7.89 18.45 -29.98
N SER A 181 8.24 17.73 -31.05
CA SER A 181 7.35 17.51 -32.20
C SER A 181 6.16 16.61 -31.88
N ASP A 182 6.35 15.59 -31.03
CA ASP A 182 5.26 14.74 -30.52
C ASP A 182 4.50 15.41 -29.35
N GLY A 183 5.05 16.47 -28.75
CA GLY A 183 4.55 17.13 -27.55
C GLY A 183 5.62 17.35 -26.49
N GLN A 184 5.21 17.80 -25.32
CA GLN A 184 6.11 18.12 -24.21
C GLN A 184 6.42 16.89 -23.36
N VAL A 185 7.67 16.77 -22.90
CA VAL A 185 8.08 15.72 -21.98
C VAL A 185 7.67 16.12 -20.56
N MET A 186 6.68 15.43 -20.01
CA MET A 186 6.07 15.75 -18.73
C MET A 186 6.09 14.55 -17.78
N VAL A 187 6.05 14.79 -16.48
CA VAL A 187 5.81 13.79 -15.44
C VAL A 187 4.37 13.91 -14.99
N GLU A 188 3.61 12.83 -15.18
CA GLU A 188 2.24 12.68 -14.69
C GLU A 188 2.27 12.27 -13.21
N ILE A 189 1.58 13.03 -12.37
CA ILE A 189 1.43 12.76 -10.94
C ILE A 189 -0.07 12.53 -10.67
N PRO A 190 -0.46 11.35 -10.15
CA PRO A 190 -1.86 11.06 -9.81
C PRO A 190 -2.29 11.84 -8.58
N LYS A 191 -3.60 12.10 -8.48
CA LYS A 191 -4.20 12.64 -7.26
C LYS A 191 -3.98 11.70 -6.09
N PHE A 192 -3.84 12.31 -4.92
CA PHE A 192 -3.77 11.62 -3.66
C PHE A 192 -4.40 12.46 -2.56
N TYR A 193 -4.76 11.77 -1.49
CA TYR A 193 -5.33 12.35 -0.30
C TYR A 193 -4.26 12.39 0.78
N TYR A 194 -4.31 13.40 1.63
CA TYR A 194 -3.35 13.55 2.70
C TYR A 194 -4.05 13.87 4.02
N LYS A 195 -3.38 13.53 5.12
CA LYS A 195 -3.76 13.90 6.47
C LYS A 195 -2.53 14.43 7.18
N TYR A 196 -2.73 15.51 7.93
CA TYR A 196 -1.71 16.10 8.78
C TYR A 196 -2.20 16.08 10.23
N ALA A 197 -1.34 15.63 11.12
CA ALA A 197 -1.57 15.73 12.56
C ALA A 197 -0.38 16.40 13.24
N TYR A 198 -0.69 17.22 14.24
CA TYR A 198 0.29 17.82 15.13
C TYR A 198 -0.16 17.62 16.57
N ASN A 199 0.61 16.85 17.33
CA ASN A 199 0.33 16.58 18.73
C ASN A 199 1.60 16.74 19.56
N ALA A 200 1.52 17.62 20.57
CA ALA A 200 2.63 18.08 21.39
C ALA A 200 3.79 18.65 20.56
N ASN A 201 4.72 17.79 20.15
CA ASN A 201 5.90 18.15 19.36
C ASN A 201 6.08 17.25 18.12
N ILE A 202 5.13 16.35 17.85
CA ILE A 202 5.21 15.38 16.76
C ILE A 202 4.35 15.89 15.61
N HIS A 203 4.98 16.09 14.47
CA HIS A 203 4.32 16.29 13.20
C HIS A 203 4.18 14.94 12.49
N THR A 204 3.02 14.67 11.94
CA THR A 204 2.73 13.44 11.19
C THR A 204 2.09 13.80 9.86
N TRP A 205 2.69 13.32 8.77
CA TRP A 205 2.11 13.36 7.43
C TRP A 205 1.76 11.95 7.00
N GLU A 206 0.54 11.76 6.50
CA GLU A 206 0.08 10.51 5.92
C GLU A 206 -0.57 10.78 4.56
N ILE A 207 -0.40 9.86 3.60
CA ILE A 207 -1.03 9.92 2.29
C ILE A 207 -1.74 8.61 1.96
N SER A 208 -2.76 8.70 1.11
CA SER A 208 -3.49 7.56 0.57
C SER A 208 -3.92 7.82 -0.88
N LEU A 209 -3.99 6.76 -1.68
CA LEU A 209 -4.49 6.81 -3.05
C LEU A 209 -6.02 6.95 -3.09
N THR A 210 -6.71 6.50 -2.05
CA THR A 210 -8.17 6.54 -1.92
C THR A 210 -8.58 7.49 -0.81
N GLN A 211 -9.78 8.08 -0.92
CA GLN A 211 -10.35 8.89 0.14
C GLN A 211 -10.64 7.99 1.36
N LEU A 212 -9.95 8.25 2.46
CA LEU A 212 -10.18 7.64 3.78
C LEU A 212 -10.78 8.69 4.73
N ASP A 213 -11.32 8.24 5.85
CA ASP A 213 -11.83 9.13 6.91
C ASP A 213 -10.70 10.05 7.41
N ASP A 214 -11.01 11.34 7.57
CA ASP A 214 -10.09 12.43 7.98
C ASP A 214 -8.98 12.79 6.98
N TYR A 215 -8.88 12.13 5.83
CA TYR A 215 -8.00 12.57 4.76
C TYR A 215 -8.73 13.61 3.90
N ILE A 216 -7.97 14.51 3.28
CA ILE A 216 -8.51 15.48 2.32
C ILE A 216 -7.70 15.44 1.03
N LEU A 217 -8.32 15.79 -0.09
CA LEU A 217 -7.64 15.88 -1.38
C LEU A 217 -6.48 16.89 -1.28
N HIS A 218 -5.29 16.51 -1.76
CA HIS A 218 -4.17 17.45 -1.77
C HIS A 218 -4.49 18.65 -2.70
N PRO A 219 -4.27 19.92 -2.28
CA PRO A 219 -4.72 21.10 -3.03
C PRO A 219 -4.17 21.20 -4.46
N ALA A 220 -3.05 20.53 -4.74
CA ALA A 220 -2.49 20.41 -6.09
C ALA A 220 -3.51 19.86 -7.10
N PHE A 221 -4.48 19.04 -6.67
CA PHE A 221 -5.47 18.41 -7.53
C PHE A 221 -6.78 19.19 -7.65
N LEU A 222 -6.84 20.42 -7.12
CA LEU A 222 -7.91 21.37 -7.34
C LEU A 222 -7.46 22.44 -8.35
N LYS A 223 -7.59 22.14 -9.64
CA LYS A 223 -7.21 23.07 -10.71
C LYS A 223 -8.41 23.97 -11.05
N ASN A 224 -8.30 25.26 -10.74
CA ASN A 224 -9.38 26.24 -10.95
C ASN A 224 -10.69 25.81 -10.26
N ASN A 225 -10.59 25.31 -9.02
CA ASN A 225 -11.69 24.75 -8.22
C ASN A 225 -12.35 23.48 -8.81
N VAL A 226 -11.72 22.85 -9.79
CA VAL A 226 -12.15 21.56 -10.34
C VAL A 226 -11.16 20.49 -9.93
N GLU A 227 -11.68 19.40 -9.37
CA GLU A 227 -10.88 18.21 -9.07
C GLU A 227 -10.35 17.59 -10.36
N VAL A 228 -9.05 17.28 -10.40
CA VAL A 228 -8.40 16.60 -11.52
C VAL A 228 -7.71 15.34 -11.04
N ASP A 229 -7.77 14.29 -11.85
CA ASP A 229 -7.14 13.00 -11.52
C ASP A 229 -5.62 13.03 -11.61
N TYR A 230 -5.09 13.94 -12.44
CA TYR A 230 -3.66 14.06 -12.68
C TYR A 230 -3.20 15.52 -12.75
N ARG A 231 -1.95 15.74 -12.36
CA ARG A 231 -1.20 16.98 -12.59
C ARG A 231 0.08 16.64 -13.34
N TYR A 232 0.53 17.57 -14.17
CA TYR A 232 1.72 17.42 -14.99
C TYR A 232 2.75 18.49 -14.62
N ILE A 233 4.00 18.08 -14.48
CA ILE A 233 5.18 18.96 -14.35
C ILE A 233 6.15 18.64 -15.49
N GLY A 234 6.89 19.63 -15.99
CA GLY A 234 7.96 19.38 -16.96
C GLY A 234 8.95 18.35 -16.42
N ALA A 235 9.29 17.35 -17.22
CA ALA A 235 10.37 16.42 -16.89
C ALA A 235 11.72 17.14 -16.88
N TYR A 236 11.87 18.16 -17.72
CA TYR A 236 13.04 19.02 -17.80
C TYR A 236 12.70 20.45 -17.38
N GLU A 237 13.74 21.25 -17.20
CA GLU A 237 13.59 22.67 -16.96
C GLU A 237 13.09 23.41 -18.21
N GLY A 238 12.37 24.51 -18.00
CA GLY A 238 11.66 25.20 -19.06
C GLY A 238 12.59 25.80 -20.12
N VAL A 239 12.28 25.55 -21.39
CA VAL A 239 13.00 26.04 -22.58
C VAL A 239 12.09 26.98 -23.37
N GLY A 240 12.57 28.14 -23.79
CA GLY A 240 11.81 29.03 -24.66
C GLY A 240 11.75 28.48 -26.09
N TYR A 241 10.62 28.64 -26.77
CA TYR A 241 10.51 28.41 -28.21
C TYR A 241 10.07 29.72 -28.88
N ASP A 242 10.92 30.23 -29.76
CA ASP A 242 10.70 31.46 -30.50
C ASP A 242 10.02 31.13 -31.82
N TYR A 243 8.74 31.51 -31.93
CA TYR A 243 7.95 31.24 -33.13
C TYR A 243 8.41 32.04 -34.35
N SER A 244 9.01 33.22 -34.13
CA SER A 244 9.45 34.09 -35.22
C SER A 244 10.59 33.48 -36.03
N VAL A 245 11.41 32.64 -35.38
CA VAL A 245 12.52 31.89 -36.01
C VAL A 245 12.26 30.39 -36.10
N SER A 246 11.16 29.90 -35.51
CA SER A 246 10.79 28.48 -35.48
C SER A 246 11.84 27.57 -34.83
N ASP A 247 12.49 28.06 -33.78
CA ASP A 247 13.55 27.35 -33.07
C ASP A 247 13.46 27.54 -31.54
N TYR A 248 14.10 26.66 -30.81
CA TYR A 248 14.26 26.81 -29.37
C TYR A 248 15.27 27.91 -29.05
N ILE A 249 14.97 28.67 -28.01
CA ILE A 249 15.90 29.60 -27.38
C ILE A 249 16.86 28.76 -26.53
N ASP A 250 17.75 28.04 -27.20
CA ASP A 250 18.82 27.28 -26.57
C ASP A 250 20.15 28.05 -26.64
N HIS A 251 20.87 28.06 -25.52
CA HIS A 251 22.13 28.79 -25.38
C HIS A 251 23.30 28.04 -26.03
N ALA A 252 23.19 27.67 -27.32
CA ALA A 252 24.24 26.95 -28.03
C ALA A 252 25.57 27.74 -28.12
N ASN A 253 26.44 27.52 -27.13
CA ASN A 253 27.86 27.18 -27.25
C ASN A 253 28.80 28.07 -28.09
N VAL A 254 28.55 29.35 -28.27
CA VAL A 254 29.59 30.29 -28.75
C VAL A 254 29.42 31.62 -28.06
N ALA A 255 30.52 32.23 -27.62
CA ALA A 255 30.58 33.65 -27.27
C ALA A 255 29.83 34.47 -28.35
N ALA A 256 28.58 34.85 -28.05
CA ALA A 256 27.73 35.60 -28.96
C ALA A 256 28.23 37.05 -29.02
N THR A 257 29.32 37.25 -29.74
CA THR A 257 29.70 38.56 -30.28
C THR A 257 28.77 38.83 -31.46
N GLY A 258 27.55 39.26 -31.15
CA GLY A 258 26.43 39.36 -32.09
C GLY A 258 25.11 39.19 -31.36
N TRP A 259 24.87 40.11 -30.42
CA TRP A 259 23.78 40.12 -29.46
C TRP A 259 22.39 40.27 -30.12
N SER A 260 21.52 39.27 -29.95
CA SER A 260 20.05 39.35 -30.09
C SER A 260 19.45 38.00 -29.67
N GLY A 261 19.00 37.81 -28.42
CA GLY A 261 18.43 36.52 -28.01
C GLY A 261 17.93 36.37 -26.58
N THR A 262 18.11 37.36 -25.71
CA THR A 262 17.42 37.46 -24.40
C THR A 262 16.05 38.15 -24.53
N THR A 263 15.44 38.14 -25.71
CA THR A 263 14.16 38.84 -25.92
C THR A 263 13.12 37.81 -26.25
N ILE A 264 12.56 37.21 -25.20
CA ILE A 264 11.27 36.53 -25.32
C ILE A 264 10.25 37.51 -25.89
N ASP A 265 9.53 37.08 -26.91
CA ASP A 265 8.29 37.72 -27.30
C ASP A 265 7.17 37.16 -26.43
N THR A 266 6.86 37.86 -25.35
CA THR A 266 5.77 37.46 -24.44
C THR A 266 4.40 37.33 -25.10
N SER A 267 4.22 37.81 -26.33
CA SER A 267 2.98 37.69 -27.09
C SER A 267 2.88 36.41 -27.90
N ASN A 268 4.02 35.83 -28.30
CA ASN A 268 4.06 34.73 -29.27
C ASN A 268 4.82 33.52 -28.74
N ASP A 269 5.93 33.73 -28.03
CA ASP A 269 6.81 32.65 -27.60
C ASP A 269 6.15 31.77 -26.56
N ILE A 270 6.59 30.51 -26.51
CA ILE A 270 6.06 29.50 -25.60
C ILE A 270 7.15 28.89 -24.72
N LEU A 271 6.75 28.44 -23.53
CA LEU A 271 7.62 27.67 -22.64
C LEU A 271 7.44 26.17 -22.89
N SER A 272 8.54 25.43 -22.98
CA SER A 272 8.62 24.03 -23.41
C SER A 272 9.39 23.17 -22.39
N SER A 273 9.17 21.85 -22.41
CA SER A 273 9.96 20.85 -21.68
C SER A 273 10.37 19.77 -22.69
N VAL A 274 11.60 19.88 -23.20
CA VAL A 274 12.12 19.07 -24.31
C VAL A 274 13.58 18.68 -24.08
N ASN A 275 13.99 17.61 -24.76
CA ASN A 275 15.30 17.00 -24.60
C ASN A 275 16.44 17.76 -25.32
N ASN A 276 17.65 17.72 -24.74
CA ASN A 276 18.89 18.31 -25.28
C ASN A 276 18.76 19.81 -25.59
N LYS A 277 18.11 20.54 -24.69
CA LYS A 277 17.94 21.99 -24.79
C LYS A 277 18.28 22.65 -23.47
N ASN A 278 18.84 23.85 -23.56
CA ASN A 278 19.18 24.64 -22.39
C ASN A 278 17.94 25.32 -21.82
N PRO A 279 17.77 25.33 -20.50
CA PRO A 279 16.70 26.07 -19.92
C PRO A 279 16.89 27.57 -20.14
N ILE A 280 15.77 28.26 -20.35
CA ILE A 280 15.76 29.70 -20.49
C ILE A 280 15.80 30.36 -19.10
N THR A 281 16.65 31.36 -18.93
CA THR A 281 16.88 32.08 -17.65
C THR A 281 16.82 33.58 -17.87
N ASP A 282 17.10 34.39 -16.83
CA ASP A 282 17.19 35.85 -16.91
C ASP A 282 15.91 36.59 -17.36
N HIS A 283 14.74 36.07 -16.98
CA HIS A 283 13.45 36.73 -17.19
C HIS A 283 12.64 36.85 -15.90
N THR A 284 11.71 37.81 -15.92
CA THR A 284 10.79 38.07 -14.82
C THR A 284 9.73 36.98 -14.68
N ARG A 285 9.17 36.84 -13.48
CA ARG A 285 8.03 35.95 -13.24
C ARG A 285 6.84 36.26 -14.16
N SER A 286 6.55 37.53 -14.46
CA SER A 286 5.45 37.91 -15.35
C SER A 286 5.66 37.40 -16.78
N GLU A 287 6.88 37.51 -17.27
CA GLU A 287 7.29 37.05 -18.59
C GLU A 287 7.14 35.53 -18.73
N PHE A 288 7.68 34.76 -17.78
CA PHE A 288 7.54 33.30 -17.78
C PHE A 288 6.08 32.83 -17.72
N ARG A 289 5.23 33.53 -16.96
CA ARG A 289 3.78 33.25 -16.94
C ARG A 289 3.14 33.46 -18.31
N LEU A 290 3.51 34.53 -19.02
CA LEU A 290 2.96 34.84 -20.34
C LEU A 290 3.32 33.75 -21.35
N ILE A 291 4.61 33.44 -21.50
CA ILE A 291 5.04 32.41 -22.46
C ILE A 291 4.57 31.00 -22.07
N ALA A 292 4.40 30.70 -20.78
CA ALA A 292 3.78 29.43 -20.36
C ALA A 292 2.29 29.37 -20.72
N ALA A 293 1.56 30.49 -20.64
CA ALA A 293 0.16 30.57 -21.00
C ALA A 293 -0.07 30.55 -22.52
N ASN A 294 0.86 31.10 -23.31
CA ASN A 294 0.80 31.13 -24.77
C ASN A 294 0.70 29.73 -25.40
N ARG A 295 1.22 28.69 -24.72
CA ARG A 295 1.11 27.30 -25.19
C ARG A 295 -0.35 26.82 -25.28
N GLY A 296 -1.24 27.36 -24.46
CA GLY A 296 -2.67 27.12 -24.57
C GLY A 296 -3.37 26.88 -23.24
N THR A 297 -4.66 26.53 -23.35
CA THR A 297 -5.53 26.37 -22.18
C THR A 297 -5.01 25.29 -21.25
N GLY A 298 -4.80 25.66 -19.99
CA GLY A 298 -4.38 24.74 -18.93
C GLY A 298 -2.88 24.69 -18.70
N TRP A 299 -2.07 25.25 -19.59
CA TRP A 299 -0.63 25.47 -19.40
C TRP A 299 -0.37 26.69 -18.52
N ARG A 300 0.66 26.61 -17.68
CA ARG A 300 1.04 27.65 -16.72
C ARG A 300 2.43 27.36 -16.17
N GLN A 301 3.06 28.38 -15.61
CA GLN A 301 4.26 28.23 -14.79
C GLN A 301 3.98 27.30 -13.59
N LEU A 302 5.02 26.63 -13.06
CA LEU A 302 4.92 25.79 -11.88
C LEU A 302 4.29 26.54 -10.71
N ASP A 303 3.29 25.94 -10.05
CA ASP A 303 2.64 26.47 -8.86
C ASP A 303 3.11 25.79 -7.57
N PHE A 304 2.92 26.52 -6.47
CA PHE A 304 3.31 26.12 -5.12
C PHE A 304 2.64 24.83 -4.68
N TYR A 305 1.37 24.61 -5.00
CA TYR A 305 0.67 23.41 -4.55
C TYR A 305 1.22 22.16 -5.21
N LEU A 306 1.53 22.21 -6.52
CA LEU A 306 2.18 21.10 -7.20
C LEU A 306 3.60 20.85 -6.65
N LEU A 307 4.38 21.91 -6.41
CA LEU A 307 5.69 21.77 -5.78
C LEU A 307 5.60 21.16 -4.38
N SER A 308 4.66 21.63 -3.56
CA SER A 308 4.39 21.11 -2.21
C SER A 308 3.99 19.63 -2.24
N ALA A 309 3.21 19.21 -3.24
CA ALA A 309 2.85 17.80 -3.42
C ALA A 309 4.11 16.95 -3.67
N ILE A 310 4.99 17.40 -4.58
CA ILE A 310 6.24 16.70 -4.91
C ILE A 310 7.17 16.64 -3.70
N GLN A 311 7.29 17.73 -2.94
CA GLN A 311 8.08 17.78 -1.70
C GLN A 311 7.55 16.81 -0.64
N LEU A 312 6.22 16.71 -0.47
CA LEU A 312 5.59 15.76 0.44
C LEU A 312 5.84 14.31 0.00
N LEU A 313 5.71 14.03 -1.30
CA LEU A 313 6.02 12.73 -1.88
C LEU A 313 7.48 12.35 -1.63
N TYR A 314 8.42 13.27 -1.87
CA TYR A 314 9.84 13.07 -1.56
C TYR A 314 10.06 12.76 -0.07
N LEU A 315 9.48 13.58 0.81
CA LEU A 315 9.65 13.45 2.25
C LEU A 315 9.13 12.10 2.76
N ILE A 316 7.98 11.65 2.26
CA ILE A 316 7.40 10.34 2.62
C ILE A 316 8.22 9.20 2.03
N GLU A 317 8.70 9.33 0.79
CA GLU A 317 9.51 8.29 0.16
C GLU A 317 10.84 8.09 0.89
N TYR A 318 11.59 9.16 1.18
CA TYR A 318 12.92 9.06 1.76
C TYR A 318 12.95 9.18 3.28
N ALA A 319 11.88 9.65 3.93
CA ALA A 319 11.85 9.90 5.38
C ALA A 319 13.07 10.72 5.85
N HIS A 320 13.44 11.74 5.08
CA HIS A 320 14.61 12.57 5.35
C HIS A 320 14.40 13.97 4.78
N PHE A 321 14.83 15.00 5.50
CA PHE A 321 14.69 16.39 5.05
C PHE A 321 15.78 16.81 4.07
N ASN A 322 16.97 16.20 4.14
CA ASN A 322 18.08 16.54 3.25
C ASN A 322 18.07 15.65 2.01
N SER A 323 17.50 16.18 0.93
CA SER A 323 17.41 15.54 -0.39
C SER A 323 18.75 15.34 -1.09
N GLN A 324 19.70 16.25 -0.87
CA GLN A 324 21.04 16.12 -1.44
C GLN A 324 21.79 14.93 -0.84
N ASN A 325 21.54 14.58 0.43
CA ASN A 325 22.11 13.37 1.04
C ASN A 325 21.37 12.08 0.63
N SER A 326 20.06 12.15 0.40
CA SER A 326 19.26 10.96 0.08
C SER A 326 19.28 10.54 -1.39
N ILE A 327 19.34 11.52 -2.31
CA ILE A 327 19.35 11.27 -3.76
C ILE A 327 20.74 11.53 -4.35
N GLY A 328 21.41 12.57 -3.85
CA GLY A 328 22.67 13.08 -4.38
C GLY A 328 22.56 14.58 -4.66
N PRO A 329 23.65 15.36 -4.53
CA PRO A 329 23.63 16.81 -4.68
C PRO A 329 23.44 17.29 -6.12
N GLY A 330 23.59 16.41 -7.13
CA GLY A 330 23.56 16.81 -8.53
C GLY A 330 24.51 17.97 -8.79
N ARG A 331 23.98 19.08 -9.32
CA ARG A 331 24.75 20.27 -9.72
C ARG A 331 25.00 21.30 -8.60
N VAL A 332 24.67 21.00 -7.35
CA VAL A 332 24.79 21.99 -6.26
C VAL A 332 26.25 22.30 -5.89
N GLY A 333 27.18 21.38 -6.16
CA GLY A 333 28.59 21.49 -5.74
C GLY A 333 29.52 22.25 -6.70
N LEU A 334 29.00 22.94 -7.71
CA LEU A 334 29.78 23.64 -8.73
C LEU A 334 30.32 25.00 -8.24
N SER A 335 31.50 25.39 -8.71
CA SER A 335 32.22 26.61 -8.33
C SER A 335 32.91 27.26 -9.53
N ASN A 336 33.33 28.52 -9.43
CA ASN A 336 34.07 29.28 -10.46
C ASN A 336 33.40 29.44 -11.84
N GLY A 337 32.13 29.08 -11.98
CA GLY A 337 31.41 29.14 -13.25
C GLY A 337 30.86 30.51 -13.61
N THR A 338 30.18 30.51 -14.75
CA THR A 338 29.35 31.62 -15.24
C THR A 338 27.96 31.10 -15.58
N TRP A 339 26.95 32.00 -15.60
CA TRP A 339 25.55 31.64 -15.90
C TRP A 339 25.34 31.46 -17.41
N VAL A 340 26.06 30.50 -17.98
CA VAL A 340 26.03 30.12 -19.40
C VAL A 340 25.98 28.60 -19.52
N ASN A 341 25.62 28.10 -20.69
CA ASN A 341 25.64 26.68 -21.01
C ASN A 341 27.07 26.10 -20.90
N GLY A 342 27.19 24.88 -20.41
CA GLY A 342 28.46 24.17 -20.20
C GLY A 342 29.17 24.60 -18.92
N SER A 343 28.55 25.50 -18.14
CA SER A 343 29.07 26.00 -16.87
C SER A 343 28.02 25.78 -15.76
N TYR A 344 27.47 26.82 -15.16
CA TYR A 344 26.40 26.65 -14.17
C TYR A 344 25.11 26.09 -14.76
N ILE A 345 24.83 26.36 -16.04
CA ILE A 345 23.65 25.88 -16.74
C ILE A 345 24.03 24.66 -17.58
N SER A 346 23.28 23.57 -17.43
CA SER A 346 23.34 22.40 -18.32
C SER A 346 22.00 22.14 -18.99
N GLU A 347 22.07 21.43 -20.10
CA GLU A 347 20.94 20.99 -20.90
C GLU A 347 20.06 19.98 -20.16
N GLY A 348 18.76 20.00 -20.49
CA GLY A 348 17.82 18.98 -20.05
C GLY A 348 17.99 17.69 -20.84
N GLY A 349 17.73 16.53 -20.22
CA GLY A 349 17.76 15.22 -20.90
C GLY A 349 18.75 14.21 -20.33
N LEU A 350 19.62 14.64 -19.42
CA LEU A 350 20.69 13.80 -18.88
C LEU A 350 20.17 12.57 -18.10
N SER A 351 18.95 12.66 -17.56
CA SER A 351 18.29 11.58 -16.82
C SER A 351 17.47 10.63 -17.70
N ASN A 352 17.54 10.71 -19.03
CA ASN A 352 16.70 9.87 -19.90
C ASN A 352 16.91 8.37 -19.64
N SER A 353 18.15 7.94 -19.46
CA SER A 353 18.48 6.54 -19.14
C SER A 353 18.04 6.08 -17.74
N ASP A 354 17.47 6.98 -16.92
CA ASP A 354 16.89 6.63 -15.62
C ASP A 354 15.37 6.39 -15.70
N GLY A 355 14.69 6.91 -16.72
CA GLY A 355 13.23 6.81 -16.85
C GLY A 355 12.50 7.44 -15.66
N ASN A 356 11.66 6.67 -14.96
CA ASN A 356 10.91 7.15 -13.80
C ASN A 356 11.69 7.00 -12.48
N ARG A 357 12.94 6.54 -12.53
CA ARG A 357 13.75 6.30 -11.33
C ARG A 357 14.31 7.60 -10.79
N SER A 358 14.55 7.63 -9.48
CA SER A 358 15.33 8.68 -8.84
C SER A 358 16.80 8.31 -8.88
N ASN A 359 17.66 9.26 -9.27
CA ASN A 359 19.08 9.05 -9.43
C ASN A 359 19.82 10.39 -9.31
N SER A 360 21.14 10.35 -9.16
CA SER A 360 21.98 11.53 -9.32
C SER A 360 23.37 11.14 -9.84
N VAL A 361 23.84 11.89 -10.81
CA VAL A 361 25.26 11.99 -11.15
C VAL A 361 25.74 13.31 -10.56
N SER A 362 26.71 13.24 -9.64
CA SER A 362 27.14 14.37 -8.84
C SER A 362 28.60 14.70 -9.08
N TYR A 363 28.92 15.99 -9.08
CA TYR A 363 30.29 16.51 -9.17
C TYR A 363 30.42 17.72 -8.26
N SER A 364 31.61 17.90 -7.67
CA SER A 364 31.96 19.13 -6.97
C SER A 364 33.34 19.59 -7.43
N GLY A 365 33.40 20.83 -7.89
CA GLY A 365 34.59 21.36 -8.53
C GLY A 365 34.26 22.54 -9.41
N ASP A 366 35.12 22.77 -10.39
CA ASP A 366 34.97 23.86 -11.35
C ASP A 366 33.78 23.58 -12.29
N ALA A 367 32.88 24.56 -12.44
CA ALA A 367 31.71 24.43 -13.29
C ALA A 367 32.07 24.27 -14.77
N ASP A 368 33.23 24.77 -15.19
CA ASP A 368 33.71 24.69 -16.58
C ASP A 368 34.49 23.39 -16.86
N ASN A 369 34.50 22.45 -15.91
CA ASN A 369 35.08 21.13 -16.11
C ASN A 369 34.16 20.27 -16.98
N ALA A 370 34.72 19.51 -17.93
CA ALA A 370 33.95 18.58 -18.76
C ALA A 370 33.13 17.55 -17.96
N GLU A 371 33.58 17.16 -16.75
CA GLU A 371 32.81 16.29 -15.85
C GLU A 371 31.54 16.98 -15.34
N ALA A 372 31.52 18.31 -15.23
CA ALA A 372 30.37 19.07 -14.76
C ALA A 372 29.21 19.09 -15.77
N GLU A 373 29.46 18.84 -17.06
CA GLU A 373 28.43 18.87 -18.10
C GLU A 373 27.37 17.77 -17.90
N PHE A 374 27.79 16.58 -17.45
CA PHE A 374 26.94 15.39 -17.31
C PHE A 374 26.29 15.23 -15.93
N VAL A 375 26.32 16.28 -15.11
CA VAL A 375 25.86 16.26 -13.73
C VAL A 375 24.40 16.65 -13.66
N TYR A 376 23.61 15.83 -12.97
CA TYR A 376 22.18 16.05 -12.78
C TYR A 376 21.68 15.33 -11.52
N MET A 377 20.47 15.66 -11.11
CA MET A 377 19.69 14.81 -10.23
C MET A 377 18.29 14.63 -10.82
N THR A 378 17.67 13.50 -10.58
CA THR A 378 16.29 13.24 -10.98
C THR A 378 15.53 12.65 -9.81
N TYR A 379 14.31 13.15 -9.58
CA TYR A 379 13.38 12.59 -8.61
C TYR A 379 12.14 12.13 -9.35
N ARG A 380 11.91 10.82 -9.41
CA ARG A 380 10.72 10.23 -10.06
C ARG A 380 10.51 10.71 -11.51
N GLY A 381 11.61 10.88 -12.25
CA GLY A 381 11.59 11.39 -13.63
C GLY A 381 11.53 12.92 -13.76
N ILE A 382 11.52 13.67 -12.66
CA ILE A 382 11.65 15.12 -12.63
C ILE A 382 13.14 15.47 -12.53
N GLU A 383 13.72 15.90 -13.63
CA GLU A 383 15.13 16.28 -13.71
C GLU A 383 15.38 17.63 -13.05
N ASN A 384 16.55 17.73 -12.41
CA ASN A 384 17.04 18.88 -11.67
C ASN A 384 15.98 19.43 -10.70
N PHE A 385 15.24 18.57 -9.98
CA PHE A 385 14.28 19.00 -8.95
C PHE A 385 14.88 20.04 -8.00
N PHE A 386 16.19 19.94 -7.73
CA PHE A 386 17.02 21.02 -7.20
C PHE A 386 18.35 21.12 -7.98
N GLY A 387 19.03 22.27 -7.83
CA GLY A 387 20.25 22.57 -8.58
C GLY A 387 19.99 23.18 -9.96
N ASN A 388 21.01 23.18 -10.81
CA ASN A 388 21.08 23.77 -12.16
C ASN A 388 20.76 25.27 -12.22
N ILE A 389 19.49 25.65 -12.10
CA ILE A 389 19.01 27.03 -12.23
C ILE A 389 18.01 27.41 -11.13
N TRP A 390 17.83 28.71 -10.93
CA TRP A 390 16.71 29.21 -10.12
C TRP A 390 15.40 29.08 -10.89
N LYS A 391 14.32 28.74 -10.17
CA LYS A 391 13.01 28.47 -10.76
C LYS A 391 11.94 29.35 -10.13
N TRP A 392 11.08 29.90 -10.98
CA TRP A 392 9.89 30.61 -10.52
C TRP A 392 8.80 29.64 -10.09
N VAL A 393 8.21 29.90 -8.92
CA VAL A 393 7.08 29.13 -8.37
C VAL A 393 5.97 30.12 -8.03
N ASP A 394 4.79 29.89 -8.60
CA ASP A 394 3.62 30.74 -8.36
C ASP A 394 2.92 30.40 -7.06
N GLY A 395 2.55 31.41 -6.28
CA GLY A 395 1.86 31.25 -4.99
C GLY A 395 2.78 31.27 -3.76
N ILE A 396 4.10 31.35 -3.97
CA ILE A 396 5.08 31.65 -2.93
C ILE A 396 6.05 32.70 -3.46
N ASN A 397 6.11 33.86 -2.82
CA ASN A 397 7.15 34.88 -2.97
C ASN A 397 7.12 35.79 -1.76
#